data_AF-A0A7V6HJ85-F1
#
_entry.id   AF-A0A7V6HJ85-F1
#
_cell.length_a   1.000
_cell.length_b   1.000
_cell.length_c   1.000
_cell.angle_alpha   90.00
_cell.angle_beta   90.00
_cell.angle_gamma   90.00
#
_symmetry.space_group_name_H-M   'P 1'
#
loop_
_entity.id
_entity.type
_entity.pdbx_description
1 polymer ?
#
loop_
_entity_poly.entity_id
_entity_poly.type
_entity_poly.pdbx_seq_one_letter_code
_entity_poly.pdbx_strand_id
1 'polypeptide(L)'
;MRKVLLFYVVTIALMSAAQNPGARPFDDEAIRDMLEGFAIMEADNEGDPHQQNLPTVADCYRMMEKRCEEAGVDKRRILDVAKEEIDKCAAYVKSTGRTSIAINAVRLLDLVAHSGDRSLLPYLEEKSLDPETLKFIRSAAAEVYVNIASVEECIEFMRKAFGINADKGFWRSRVTPLFLGKMESAIANRSVSDETEERLLSLLMAYTQITSYASEASWVDDFLVKHCYGYRMSEQRLSLWSRILDEDKENELKRKNYLPIREAIEAIPPRKRTDLRKRFPDLPPLPGDAPARSPVKVAIAVVAGIVAVVAAWLILRRKKAHEAA
;
A
#
# COMPACT_ATOMS: atom_id res chain seq x y z
N MET A 1 1.04 25.61 -23.73
CA MET A 1 0.28 25.84 -24.98
C MET A 1 0.08 24.58 -25.83
N ARG A 2 1.14 23.88 -26.31
CA ARG A 2 0.97 22.69 -27.19
C ARG A 2 0.23 21.50 -26.53
N LYS A 3 0.40 21.30 -25.21
CA LYS A 3 -0.30 20.27 -24.42
C LYS A 3 -1.78 20.59 -24.15
N VAL A 4 -2.08 21.86 -23.89
CA VAL A 4 -3.46 22.37 -23.69
C VAL A 4 -4.26 22.27 -24.99
N LEU A 5 -3.63 22.48 -26.16
CA LEU A 5 -4.28 22.31 -27.45
C LEU A 5 -4.61 20.84 -27.76
N LEU A 6 -3.71 19.91 -27.43
CA LEU A 6 -3.97 18.47 -27.57
C LEU A 6 -5.09 18.01 -26.61
N PHE A 7 -5.07 18.52 -25.38
CA PHE A 7 -6.13 18.33 -24.38
C PHE A 7 -7.48 18.87 -24.89
N TYR A 8 -7.51 20.09 -25.41
CA TYR A 8 -8.75 20.68 -25.95
C TYR A 8 -9.26 19.90 -27.16
N VAL A 9 -8.39 19.45 -28.06
CA VAL A 9 -8.79 18.71 -29.27
C VAL A 9 -9.23 17.28 -28.94
N VAL A 10 -8.56 16.56 -28.04
CA VAL A 10 -8.95 15.19 -27.64
C VAL A 10 -10.21 15.22 -26.79
N THR A 11 -10.30 16.13 -25.81
CA THR A 11 -11.49 16.28 -24.98
C THR A 11 -12.68 16.80 -25.79
N ILE A 12 -12.51 17.72 -26.74
CA ILE A 12 -13.59 18.13 -27.66
C ILE A 12 -13.92 17.02 -28.66
N ALA A 13 -12.96 16.25 -29.17
CA ALA A 13 -13.25 15.12 -30.05
C ALA A 13 -14.02 14.02 -29.31
N LEU A 14 -13.65 13.72 -28.06
CA LEU A 14 -14.34 12.75 -27.20
C LEU A 14 -15.68 13.28 -26.70
N MET A 15 -15.79 14.56 -26.34
CA MET A 15 -17.07 15.19 -25.98
C MET A 15 -17.99 15.33 -27.21
N SER A 16 -17.45 15.63 -28.39
CA SER A 16 -18.22 15.74 -29.64
C SER A 16 -18.65 14.36 -30.14
N ALA A 17 -17.84 13.32 -29.96
CA ALA A 17 -18.24 11.93 -30.14
C ALA A 17 -19.28 11.48 -29.09
N ALA A 18 -19.15 11.94 -27.83
CA ALA A 18 -20.12 11.71 -26.77
C ALA A 18 -21.45 12.44 -26.98
N GLN A 19 -21.44 13.58 -27.69
CA GLN A 19 -22.64 14.36 -28.02
C GLN A 19 -23.34 13.90 -29.30
N ASN A 20 -22.73 13.01 -30.10
CA ASN A 20 -23.26 12.57 -31.39
C ASN A 20 -23.44 11.04 -31.47
N PRO A 21 -24.45 10.47 -30.77
CA PRO A 21 -24.68 9.02 -30.67
C PRO A 21 -24.94 8.29 -32.00
N GLY A 22 -25.20 9.01 -33.10
CA GLY A 22 -25.48 8.43 -34.41
C GLY A 22 -24.27 8.21 -35.33
N ALA A 23 -23.05 8.61 -34.93
CA ALA A 23 -21.91 8.66 -35.84
C ALA A 23 -20.96 7.45 -35.78
N ARG A 24 -20.88 6.73 -34.66
CA ARG A 24 -20.10 5.48 -34.48
C ARG A 24 -20.73 4.59 -33.39
N PRO A 25 -20.68 3.26 -33.53
CA PRO A 25 -20.98 2.36 -32.42
C PRO A 25 -20.01 2.63 -31.26
N PHE A 26 -20.52 2.62 -30.03
CA PHE A 26 -19.67 2.70 -28.84
C PHE A 26 -19.05 1.31 -28.63
N ASP A 27 -17.84 1.10 -29.14
CA ASP A 27 -17.11 -0.17 -29.10
C ASP A 27 -15.84 -0.06 -28.23
N ASP A 28 -15.05 -1.13 -28.18
CA ASP A 28 -13.82 -1.18 -27.37
C ASP A 28 -12.80 -0.10 -27.76
N GLU A 29 -12.77 0.31 -29.03
CA GLU A 29 -11.89 1.37 -29.51
C GLU A 29 -12.36 2.73 -28.97
N ALA A 30 -13.67 2.99 -28.99
CA ALA A 30 -14.23 4.19 -28.37
C ALA A 30 -13.97 4.25 -26.86
N ILE A 31 -14.10 3.12 -26.15
CA ILE A 31 -13.77 3.05 -24.71
C ILE A 31 -12.28 3.33 -24.49
N ARG A 32 -11.39 2.74 -25.30
CA ARG A 32 -9.94 2.93 -25.21
C ARG A 32 -9.54 4.38 -25.46
N ASP A 33 -10.07 5.01 -26.51
CA ASP A 33 -9.81 6.42 -26.82
C ASP A 33 -10.19 7.34 -25.65
N MET A 34 -11.31 7.05 -24.98
CA MET A 34 -11.75 7.78 -23.79
C MET A 34 -10.80 7.57 -22.60
N LEU A 35 -10.38 6.33 -22.36
CA LEU A 35 -9.45 5.98 -21.30
C LEU A 35 -8.05 6.57 -21.53
N GLU A 36 -7.56 6.57 -22.77
CA GLU A 36 -6.29 7.20 -23.15
C GLU A 36 -6.35 8.72 -22.97
N GLY A 37 -7.44 9.34 -23.43
CA GLY A 37 -7.72 10.75 -23.20
C GLY A 37 -7.63 11.08 -21.71
N PHE A 38 -8.34 10.31 -20.89
CA PHE A 38 -8.33 10.43 -19.43
C PHE A 38 -6.93 10.23 -18.82
N ALA A 39 -6.22 9.18 -19.22
CA ALA A 39 -4.90 8.86 -18.70
C ALA A 39 -3.87 9.96 -19.00
N ILE A 40 -4.06 10.76 -20.06
CA ILE A 40 -3.19 11.87 -20.42
C ILE A 40 -3.62 13.18 -19.73
N MET A 41 -4.86 13.31 -19.25
CA MET A 41 -5.32 14.49 -18.50
C MET A 41 -4.52 14.68 -17.22
N GLU A 42 -3.81 15.80 -17.09
CA GLU A 42 -3.20 16.19 -15.82
C GLU A 42 -4.28 16.42 -14.77
N ALA A 43 -4.42 15.48 -13.84
CA ALA A 43 -5.28 15.60 -12.68
C ALA A 43 -4.79 16.75 -11.79
N ASP A 44 -5.71 17.66 -11.50
CA ASP A 44 -5.77 18.58 -10.36
C ASP A 44 -4.44 19.20 -9.91
N ASN A 45 -4.05 20.32 -10.54
CA ASN A 45 -3.39 21.38 -9.77
C ASN A 45 -4.49 22.15 -9.04
N GLU A 46 -4.72 21.81 -7.77
CA GLU A 46 -5.61 22.58 -6.85
C GLU A 46 -5.24 24.08 -6.76
N GLY A 47 -4.09 24.50 -7.32
CA GLY A 47 -3.64 25.88 -7.39
C GLY A 47 -3.81 26.59 -8.75
N ASP A 48 -4.34 25.94 -9.79
CA ASP A 48 -4.56 26.58 -11.11
C ASP A 48 -6.03 27.01 -11.29
N PRO A 49 -6.33 28.33 -11.25
CA PRO A 49 -7.70 28.84 -11.43
C PRO A 49 -8.29 28.53 -12.82
N HIS A 50 -7.51 28.06 -13.79
CA HIS A 50 -8.00 27.61 -15.09
C HIS A 50 -8.47 26.15 -15.12
N GLN A 51 -8.25 25.38 -14.05
CA GLN A 51 -8.62 23.95 -13.97
C GLN A 51 -9.92 23.67 -13.19
N GLN A 52 -10.52 24.68 -12.53
CA GLN A 52 -11.75 24.54 -11.72
C GLN A 52 -13.00 24.05 -12.48
N ASN A 53 -12.98 24.11 -13.82
CA ASN A 53 -14.11 23.70 -14.67
C ASN A 53 -13.86 22.39 -15.44
N LEU A 54 -12.79 21.65 -15.12
CA LEU A 54 -12.51 20.37 -15.76
C LEU A 54 -13.30 19.22 -15.10
N PRO A 55 -13.74 18.22 -15.88
CA PRO A 55 -14.40 17.04 -15.32
C PRO A 55 -13.47 16.29 -14.35
N THR A 56 -14.00 15.90 -13.19
CA THR A 56 -13.29 15.02 -12.24
C THR A 56 -13.19 13.59 -12.77
N VAL A 57 -12.37 12.75 -12.13
CA VAL A 57 -12.32 11.29 -12.41
C VAL A 57 -13.72 10.66 -12.30
N ALA A 58 -14.50 11.06 -11.29
CA ALA A 58 -15.88 10.62 -11.11
C ALA A 58 -16.79 11.03 -12.27
N ASP A 59 -16.62 12.25 -12.79
CA ASP A 59 -17.41 12.76 -13.90
C ASP A 59 -17.11 12.00 -15.19
N CYS A 60 -15.83 11.72 -15.45
CA CYS A 60 -15.40 10.92 -16.59
C CYS A 60 -15.98 9.50 -16.54
N TYR A 61 -15.87 8.83 -15.39
CA TYR A 61 -16.40 7.48 -15.23
C TYR A 61 -17.92 7.44 -15.42
N ARG A 62 -18.68 8.35 -14.79
CA ARG A 62 -20.14 8.45 -14.96
C ARG A 62 -20.55 8.73 -16.41
N MET A 63 -19.79 9.57 -17.11
CA MET A 63 -20.04 9.84 -18.53
C MET A 63 -19.84 8.57 -19.38
N MET A 64 -18.79 7.79 -19.12
CA MET A 64 -18.56 6.52 -19.80
C MET A 64 -19.65 5.49 -19.50
N GLU A 65 -20.06 5.35 -18.24
CA GLU A 65 -21.15 4.43 -17.85
C GLU A 65 -22.46 4.76 -18.57
N LYS A 66 -22.85 6.04 -18.58
CA LYS A 66 -24.05 6.51 -19.26
C LYS A 66 -24.03 6.17 -20.76
N ARG A 67 -22.86 6.29 -21.40
CA ARG A 67 -22.69 5.99 -22.83
C ARG A 67 -22.72 4.50 -23.13
N CYS A 68 -22.13 3.67 -22.26
CA CYS A 68 -22.30 2.23 -22.33
C CYS A 68 -23.78 1.85 -22.25
N GLU A 69 -24.53 2.43 -21.31
CA GLU A 69 -25.97 2.20 -21.16
C GLU A 69 -26.76 2.60 -22.41
N GLU A 70 -26.53 3.81 -22.93
CA GLU A 70 -27.18 4.30 -24.16
C GLU A 70 -26.89 3.43 -25.39
N ALA A 71 -25.69 2.83 -25.45
CA ALA A 71 -25.26 1.97 -26.54
C ALA A 71 -25.56 0.48 -26.35
N GLY A 72 -26.14 0.07 -25.21
CA GLY A 72 -26.39 -1.33 -24.89
C GLY A 72 -25.12 -2.17 -24.63
N VAL A 73 -24.02 -1.51 -24.26
CA VAL A 73 -22.74 -2.13 -23.92
C VAL A 73 -22.69 -2.41 -22.43
N ASP A 74 -22.20 -3.59 -22.03
CA ASP A 74 -21.99 -3.89 -20.62
C ASP A 74 -20.95 -2.93 -20.02
N LYS A 75 -21.36 -2.18 -18.98
CA LYS A 75 -20.49 -1.27 -18.24
C LYS A 75 -19.23 -1.94 -17.68
N ARG A 76 -19.25 -3.26 -17.43
CA ARG A 76 -18.05 -4.02 -17.04
C ARG A 76 -16.95 -3.96 -18.09
N ARG A 77 -17.31 -3.77 -19.37
CA ARG A 77 -16.33 -3.66 -20.45
C ARG A 77 -15.40 -2.46 -20.26
N ILE A 78 -15.87 -1.36 -19.64
CA ILE A 78 -15.02 -0.22 -19.28
C ILE A 78 -13.85 -0.68 -18.39
N LEU A 79 -14.16 -1.49 -17.37
CA LEU A 79 -13.18 -1.98 -16.41
C LEU A 79 -12.24 -3.02 -17.04
N ASP A 80 -12.75 -3.88 -17.92
CA ASP A 80 -11.92 -4.84 -18.65
C ASP A 80 -10.92 -4.12 -19.57
N VAL A 81 -11.38 -3.13 -20.36
CA VAL A 81 -10.49 -2.33 -21.22
C VAL A 81 -9.50 -1.52 -20.37
N ALA A 82 -9.92 -0.97 -19.22
CA ALA A 82 -9.01 -0.29 -18.31
C ALA A 82 -7.88 -1.21 -17.80
N LYS A 83 -8.19 -2.46 -17.46
CA LYS A 83 -7.17 -3.46 -17.10
C LYS A 83 -6.20 -3.73 -18.25
N GLU A 84 -6.73 -3.94 -19.45
CA GLU A 84 -5.90 -4.14 -20.66
C GLU A 84 -4.93 -2.96 -20.88
N GLU A 85 -5.39 -1.71 -20.69
CA GLU A 85 -4.55 -0.52 -20.84
C GLU A 85 -3.53 -0.35 -19.72
N ILE A 86 -3.89 -0.66 -18.47
CA ILE A 86 -2.94 -0.68 -17.34
C ILE A 86 -1.82 -1.70 -17.63
N ASP A 87 -2.18 -2.89 -18.11
CA ASP A 87 -1.23 -3.95 -18.47
C ASP A 87 -0.29 -3.54 -19.60
N LYS A 88 -0.84 -2.90 -20.64
CA LYS A 88 -0.02 -2.35 -21.74
C LYS A 88 0.95 -1.29 -21.24
N CYS A 89 0.49 -0.37 -20.38
CA CYS A 89 1.36 0.65 -19.78
C CYS A 89 2.47 0.02 -18.93
N ALA A 90 2.14 -0.96 -18.09
CA ALA A 90 3.11 -1.67 -17.26
C ALA A 90 4.16 -2.43 -18.11
N ALA A 91 3.71 -3.14 -19.14
CA ALA A 91 4.60 -3.85 -20.07
C ALA A 91 5.50 -2.89 -20.87
N TYR A 92 4.96 -1.74 -21.29
CA TYR A 92 5.74 -0.71 -21.97
C TYR A 92 6.83 -0.11 -21.08
N VAL A 93 6.48 0.20 -19.82
CA VAL A 93 7.44 0.66 -18.81
C VAL A 93 8.52 -0.39 -18.60
N LYS A 94 8.15 -1.67 -18.45
CA LYS A 94 9.09 -2.78 -18.24
C LYS A 94 10.05 -2.95 -19.42
N SER A 95 9.56 -2.85 -20.66
CA SER A 95 10.38 -3.05 -21.86
C SER A 95 11.25 -1.86 -22.24
N THR A 96 10.83 -0.63 -21.93
CA THR A 96 11.51 0.60 -22.39
C THR A 96 12.21 1.40 -21.29
N GLY A 97 11.90 1.14 -20.02
CA GLY A 97 12.36 1.94 -18.88
C GLY A 97 11.74 3.34 -18.80
N ARG A 98 10.78 3.69 -19.68
CA ARG A 98 10.12 5.00 -19.70
C ARG A 98 9.08 5.12 -18.58
N THR A 99 9.56 5.46 -17.39
CA THR A 99 8.73 5.60 -16.17
C THR A 99 7.63 6.66 -16.28
N SER A 100 7.74 7.63 -17.20
CA SER A 100 6.69 8.63 -17.43
C SER A 100 5.35 8.01 -17.85
N ILE A 101 5.35 6.83 -18.48
CA ILE A 101 4.12 6.12 -18.89
C ILE A 101 3.41 5.47 -17.70
N ALA A 102 4.10 5.25 -16.57
CA ALA A 102 3.49 4.70 -15.38
C ALA A 102 2.38 5.60 -14.82
N ILE A 103 2.41 6.91 -15.07
CA ILE A 103 1.36 7.84 -14.64
C ILE A 103 0.00 7.52 -15.29
N ASN A 104 0.00 7.01 -16.53
CA ASN A 104 -1.21 6.63 -17.23
C ASN A 104 -1.86 5.43 -16.53
N ALA A 105 -1.06 4.40 -16.20
CA ALA A 105 -1.53 3.26 -15.43
C ALA A 105 -2.07 3.67 -14.05
N VAL A 106 -1.40 4.58 -13.35
CA VAL A 106 -1.85 5.11 -12.05
C VAL A 106 -3.21 5.79 -12.18
N ARG A 107 -3.40 6.66 -13.16
CA ARG A 107 -4.69 7.33 -13.38
C ARG A 107 -5.80 6.33 -13.69
N LEU A 108 -5.54 5.36 -14.55
CA LEU A 108 -6.52 4.31 -14.85
C LEU A 108 -6.90 3.50 -13.60
N LEU A 109 -5.97 3.30 -12.65
CA LEU A 109 -6.28 2.71 -11.35
C LEU A 109 -7.18 3.63 -10.50
N ASP A 110 -7.00 4.95 -10.54
CA ASP A 110 -7.89 5.91 -9.86
C ASP A 110 -9.33 5.88 -10.43
N LEU A 111 -9.47 5.65 -11.74
CA LEU A 111 -10.76 5.42 -12.40
C LEU A 111 -11.37 4.09 -11.95
N VAL A 112 -10.56 3.03 -11.90
CA VAL A 112 -10.98 1.73 -11.35
C VAL A 112 -11.47 1.88 -9.91
N ALA A 113 -10.81 2.70 -9.09
CA ALA A 113 -11.22 2.96 -7.71
C ALA A 113 -12.64 3.54 -7.62
N HIS A 114 -13.00 4.44 -8.54
CA HIS A 114 -14.33 5.06 -8.58
C HIS A 114 -15.47 4.07 -8.87
N SER A 115 -15.19 2.98 -9.58
CA SER A 115 -16.20 1.95 -9.84
C SER A 115 -16.68 1.26 -8.57
N GLY A 116 -15.83 1.19 -7.54
CA GLY A 116 -16.08 0.38 -6.34
C GLY A 116 -16.25 -1.12 -6.61
N ASP A 117 -15.91 -1.60 -7.81
CA ASP A 117 -16.18 -2.99 -8.21
C ASP A 117 -15.20 -3.96 -7.53
N ARG A 118 -15.73 -4.67 -6.52
CA ARG A 118 -14.97 -5.66 -5.72
C ARG A 118 -14.53 -6.87 -6.54
N SER A 119 -15.07 -7.11 -7.74
CA SER A 119 -14.57 -8.17 -8.64
C SER A 119 -13.14 -7.92 -9.13
N LEU A 120 -12.64 -6.69 -8.98
CA LEU A 120 -11.28 -6.30 -9.33
C LEU A 120 -10.24 -6.60 -8.25
N LEU A 121 -10.64 -7.00 -7.04
CA LEU A 121 -9.73 -7.31 -5.94
C LEU A 121 -8.61 -8.29 -6.33
N PRO A 122 -8.86 -9.41 -7.04
CA PRO A 122 -7.79 -10.32 -7.45
C PRO A 122 -6.77 -9.66 -8.39
N TYR A 123 -7.24 -8.85 -9.33
CA TYR A 123 -6.38 -8.13 -10.27
C TYR A 123 -5.52 -7.07 -9.55
N LEU A 124 -6.14 -6.29 -8.67
CA LEU A 124 -5.43 -5.28 -7.88
C LEU A 124 -4.38 -5.92 -6.98
N GLU A 125 -4.72 -7.03 -6.31
CA GLU A 125 -3.78 -7.79 -5.48
C GLU A 125 -2.58 -8.28 -6.31
N GLU A 126 -2.82 -8.90 -7.46
CA GLU A 126 -1.76 -9.36 -8.36
C GLU A 126 -0.79 -8.23 -8.73
N LYS A 127 -1.33 -7.08 -9.16
CA LYS A 127 -0.51 -5.92 -9.55
C LYS A 127 0.25 -5.28 -8.40
N SER A 128 -0.32 -5.26 -7.20
CA SER A 128 0.36 -4.73 -6.02
C SER A 128 1.50 -5.63 -5.54
N LEU A 129 1.27 -6.94 -5.54
CA LEU A 129 2.19 -7.92 -4.96
C LEU A 129 3.29 -8.37 -5.93
N ASP A 130 3.15 -8.12 -7.23
CA ASP A 130 4.19 -8.40 -8.22
C ASP A 130 5.42 -7.47 -8.06
N PRO A 131 6.59 -7.98 -7.65
CA PRO A 131 7.79 -7.16 -7.50
C PRO A 131 8.35 -6.62 -8.82
N GLU A 132 7.99 -7.22 -9.96
CA GLU A 132 8.44 -6.80 -11.29
C GLU A 132 7.67 -5.59 -11.82
N THR A 133 6.49 -5.33 -11.27
CA THR A 133 5.71 -4.14 -11.61
C THR A 133 6.36 -2.90 -11.01
N LEU A 134 6.39 -1.80 -11.77
CA LEU A 134 7.01 -0.56 -11.29
C LEU A 134 6.34 -0.09 -9.99
N LYS A 135 7.14 0.28 -8.99
CA LYS A 135 6.69 0.66 -7.64
C LYS A 135 5.50 1.62 -7.58
N PHE A 136 5.42 2.59 -8.50
CA PHE A 136 4.31 3.55 -8.53
C PHE A 136 2.97 2.89 -8.88
N ILE A 137 2.98 1.97 -9.84
CA ILE A 137 1.80 1.20 -10.25
C ILE A 137 1.39 0.24 -9.12
N ARG A 138 2.37 -0.40 -8.47
CA ARG A 138 2.12 -1.28 -7.31
C ARG A 138 1.46 -0.54 -6.16
N SER A 139 2.00 0.62 -5.79
CA SER A 139 1.44 1.49 -4.76
C SER A 139 0.01 1.89 -5.11
N ALA A 140 -0.23 2.41 -6.32
CA ALA A 140 -1.57 2.81 -6.74
C ALA A 140 -2.56 1.64 -6.68
N ALA A 141 -2.22 0.47 -7.22
CA ALA A 141 -3.08 -0.70 -7.15
C ALA A 141 -3.40 -1.11 -5.70
N ALA A 142 -2.43 -0.96 -4.79
CA ALA A 142 -2.59 -1.32 -3.39
C ALA A 142 -3.48 -0.31 -2.63
N GLU A 143 -3.33 0.98 -2.94
CA GLU A 143 -4.21 2.04 -2.42
C GLU A 143 -5.66 1.77 -2.85
N VAL A 144 -5.89 1.45 -4.12
CA VAL A 144 -7.22 1.09 -4.64
C VAL A 144 -7.76 -0.17 -3.96
N TYR A 145 -6.95 -1.22 -3.83
CA TYR A 145 -7.34 -2.44 -3.12
C TYR A 145 -7.83 -2.11 -1.70
N VAL A 146 -7.04 -1.38 -0.92
CA VAL A 146 -7.38 -1.01 0.47
C VAL A 146 -8.68 -0.21 0.54
N ASN A 147 -8.93 0.67 -0.43
CA ASN A 147 -10.14 1.47 -0.45
C ASN A 147 -11.41 0.63 -0.65
N ILE A 148 -11.40 -0.36 -1.57
CA ILE A 148 -12.61 -1.14 -1.92
C ILE A 148 -12.76 -2.45 -1.13
N ALA A 149 -11.67 -2.98 -0.58
CA ALA A 149 -11.66 -4.22 0.20
C ALA A 149 -12.35 -4.05 1.57
N SER A 150 -12.81 -5.17 2.14
CA SER A 150 -13.25 -5.26 3.54
C SER A 150 -12.05 -5.16 4.47
N VAL A 151 -12.31 -5.03 5.78
CA VAL A 151 -11.25 -4.99 6.79
C VAL A 151 -10.43 -6.28 6.79
N GLU A 152 -11.10 -7.43 6.79
CA GLU A 152 -10.47 -8.75 6.79
C GLU A 152 -9.63 -8.96 5.52
N GLU A 153 -10.16 -8.57 4.36
CA GLU A 153 -9.44 -8.62 3.09
C GLU A 153 -8.21 -7.72 3.09
N CYS A 154 -8.28 -6.54 3.72
CA CYS A 154 -7.14 -5.65 3.91
C CYS A 154 -6.09 -6.25 4.83
N ILE A 155 -6.49 -6.91 5.93
CA ILE A 155 -5.56 -7.57 6.86
C ILE A 155 -4.79 -8.68 6.12
N GLU A 156 -5.49 -9.53 5.36
CA GLU A 156 -4.86 -10.60 4.59
C GLU A 156 -3.95 -10.07 3.48
N PHE A 157 -4.37 -9.00 2.80
CA PHE A 157 -3.54 -8.32 1.81
C PHE A 157 -2.27 -7.75 2.44
N MET A 158 -2.38 -7.01 3.55
CA MET A 158 -1.23 -6.41 4.22
C MET A 158 -0.28 -7.47 4.80
N ARG A 159 -0.81 -8.62 5.25
CA ARG A 159 0.01 -9.78 5.63
C ARG A 159 0.91 -10.25 4.49
N LYS A 160 0.40 -10.31 3.25
CA LYS A 160 1.19 -10.64 2.07
C LYS A 160 2.15 -9.50 1.72
N ALA A 161 1.67 -8.26 1.72
CA ALA A 161 2.44 -7.06 1.36
C ALA A 161 3.66 -6.83 2.26
N PHE A 162 3.53 -7.02 3.58
CA PHE A 162 4.65 -6.93 4.53
C PHE A 162 5.70 -8.02 4.33
N GLY A 163 5.32 -9.15 3.73
CA GLY A 163 6.24 -10.22 3.35
C GLY A 163 7.09 -9.92 2.10
N ILE A 164 6.88 -8.78 1.43
CA ILE A 164 7.61 -8.39 0.22
C ILE A 164 8.57 -7.25 0.54
N ASN A 165 9.87 -7.53 0.65
CA ASN A 165 10.86 -6.50 0.98
C ASN A 165 11.43 -5.75 -0.24
N ALA A 166 10.71 -5.74 -1.36
CA ALA A 166 11.08 -4.97 -2.55
C ALA A 166 11.13 -3.46 -2.25
N ASP A 167 12.11 -2.74 -2.81
CA ASP A 167 12.35 -1.32 -2.59
C ASP A 167 12.41 -0.90 -1.10
N LYS A 168 12.87 -1.80 -0.22
CA LYS A 168 12.91 -1.59 1.24
C LYS A 168 11.55 -1.17 1.83
N GLY A 169 10.45 -1.55 1.19
CA GLY A 169 9.10 -1.18 1.62
C GLY A 169 8.63 0.21 1.19
N PHE A 170 9.41 0.96 0.41
CA PHE A 170 9.04 2.33 -0.02
C PHE A 170 7.66 2.38 -0.68
N TRP A 171 7.31 1.39 -1.50
CA TRP A 171 6.03 1.33 -2.20
C TRP A 171 4.82 1.24 -1.23
N ARG A 172 5.00 0.73 -0.01
CA ARG A 172 3.94 0.66 1.01
C ARG A 172 3.82 1.92 1.86
N SER A 173 4.76 2.86 1.76
CA SER A 173 4.75 4.09 2.58
C SER A 173 3.46 4.90 2.42
N ARG A 174 2.81 4.81 1.26
CA ARG A 174 1.48 5.41 1.00
C ARG A 174 0.30 4.52 1.38
N VAL A 175 0.49 3.19 1.34
CA VAL A 175 -0.57 2.19 1.58
C VAL A 175 -0.82 1.99 3.07
N THR A 176 0.25 1.90 3.87
CA THR A 176 0.18 1.68 5.32
C THR A 176 -0.66 2.71 6.06
N PRO A 177 -0.53 4.04 5.85
CA PRO A 177 -1.40 5.01 6.52
C PRO A 177 -2.88 4.87 6.11
N LEU A 178 -3.19 4.58 4.85
CA LEU A 178 -4.58 4.35 4.40
C LEU A 178 -5.18 3.11 5.07
N PHE A 179 -4.43 2.02 5.10
CA PHE A 179 -4.82 0.78 5.78
C PHE A 179 -5.11 1.04 7.25
N LEU A 180 -4.17 1.68 7.97
CA LEU A 180 -4.33 1.96 9.40
C LEU A 180 -5.50 2.92 9.68
N GLY A 181 -5.72 3.93 8.85
CA GLY A 181 -6.89 4.83 8.97
C GLY A 181 -8.22 4.10 8.78
N LYS A 182 -8.28 3.14 7.86
CA LYS A 182 -9.43 2.25 7.69
C LYS A 182 -9.65 1.39 8.95
N MET A 183 -8.59 0.84 9.54
CA MET A 183 -8.68 0.08 10.79
C MET A 183 -9.13 0.96 11.97
N GLU A 184 -8.57 2.17 12.13
CA GLU A 184 -8.97 3.12 13.17
C GLU A 184 -10.47 3.44 13.07
N SER A 185 -10.95 3.70 11.85
CA SER A 185 -12.38 3.96 11.58
C SER A 185 -13.24 2.75 11.93
N ALA A 186 -12.79 1.55 11.57
CA ALA A 186 -13.52 0.33 11.81
C ALA A 186 -13.65 -0.01 13.31
N ILE A 187 -12.57 0.19 14.08
CA ILE A 187 -12.52 0.03 15.54
C ILE A 187 -13.41 1.09 16.22
N ALA A 188 -13.27 2.36 15.83
CA ALA A 188 -14.06 3.46 16.40
C ALA A 188 -15.57 3.23 16.22
N ASN A 189 -15.97 2.70 15.08
CA ASN A 189 -17.37 2.39 14.76
C ASN A 189 -17.83 1.03 15.32
N ARG A 190 -16.99 0.30 16.07
CA ARG A 190 -17.27 -1.06 16.58
C ARG A 190 -17.75 -2.03 15.48
N SER A 191 -17.20 -1.85 14.28
CA SER A 191 -17.58 -2.62 13.08
C SER A 191 -16.70 -3.84 12.84
N VAL A 192 -15.77 -4.12 13.76
CA VAL A 192 -14.88 -5.29 13.75
C VAL A 192 -15.01 -6.04 15.06
N SER A 193 -14.82 -7.35 15.01
CA SER A 193 -14.79 -8.20 16.21
C SER A 193 -13.46 -8.06 16.97
N ASP A 194 -13.48 -8.38 18.26
CA ASP A 194 -12.25 -8.46 19.07
C ASP A 194 -11.23 -9.43 18.46
N GLU A 195 -11.69 -10.52 17.83
CA GLU A 195 -10.82 -11.47 17.13
C GLU A 195 -10.14 -10.84 15.91
N THR A 196 -10.88 -10.06 15.12
CA THR A 196 -10.34 -9.32 13.97
C THR A 196 -9.31 -8.28 14.44
N GLU A 197 -9.60 -7.58 15.54
CA GLU A 197 -8.65 -6.64 16.16
C GLU A 197 -7.40 -7.37 16.66
N GLU A 198 -7.53 -8.51 17.32
CA GLU A 198 -6.37 -9.30 17.80
C GLU A 198 -5.49 -9.79 16.65
N ARG A 199 -6.10 -10.21 15.53
CA ARG A 199 -5.38 -10.60 14.31
C ARG A 199 -4.63 -9.42 13.71
N LEU A 200 -5.24 -8.24 13.67
CA LEU A 200 -4.58 -6.99 13.23
C LEU A 200 -3.39 -6.66 14.12
N LEU A 201 -3.57 -6.65 15.45
CA LEU A 201 -2.50 -6.35 16.40
C LEU A 201 -1.35 -7.37 16.28
N SER A 202 -1.67 -8.65 16.12
CA SER A 202 -0.69 -9.72 15.89
C SER A 202 0.12 -9.50 14.60
N LEU A 203 -0.56 -9.11 13.51
CA LEU A 203 0.07 -8.80 12.23
C LEU A 203 1.03 -7.63 12.35
N LEU A 204 0.57 -6.51 12.90
CA LEU A 204 1.36 -5.29 13.07
C LEU A 204 2.55 -5.53 14.01
N MET A 205 2.35 -6.28 15.09
CA MET A 205 3.42 -6.65 16.01
C MET A 205 4.47 -7.52 15.33
N ALA A 206 4.07 -8.52 14.55
CA ALA A 206 5.02 -9.33 13.79
C ALA A 206 5.81 -8.46 12.81
N TYR A 207 5.16 -7.50 12.13
CA TYR A 207 5.81 -6.58 11.21
C TYR A 207 6.82 -5.66 11.91
N THR A 208 6.52 -5.11 13.10
CA THR A 208 7.50 -4.31 13.85
C THR A 208 8.74 -5.12 14.23
N GLN A 209 8.66 -6.44 14.28
CA GLN A 209 9.84 -7.28 14.56
C GLN A 209 10.73 -7.49 13.33
N ILE A 210 10.32 -7.10 12.13
CA ILE A 210 11.09 -7.38 10.90
C ILE A 210 11.49 -6.12 10.13
N THR A 211 10.75 -5.01 10.31
CA THR A 211 10.97 -3.79 9.51
C THR A 211 12.20 -2.99 9.92
N SER A 212 12.86 -2.42 8.93
CA SER A 212 13.95 -1.45 9.06
C SER A 212 13.59 -0.06 8.53
N TYR A 213 12.42 0.10 7.93
CA TYR A 213 12.03 1.35 7.30
C TYR A 213 11.30 2.26 8.29
N ALA A 214 12.03 3.24 8.81
CA ALA A 214 11.60 4.09 9.92
C ALA A 214 10.24 4.79 9.69
N SER A 215 9.99 5.27 8.47
CA SER A 215 8.74 5.98 8.17
C SER A 215 7.51 5.07 8.17
N GLU A 216 7.62 3.83 7.70
CA GLU A 216 6.50 2.87 7.76
C GLU A 216 6.34 2.35 9.20
N ALA A 217 7.45 2.13 9.91
CA ALA A 217 7.47 1.73 11.30
C ALA A 217 6.82 2.74 12.24
N SER A 218 6.98 4.06 12.00
CA SER A 218 6.36 5.08 12.86
C SER A 218 4.84 5.05 12.81
N TRP A 219 4.24 4.87 11.63
CA TRP A 219 2.78 4.75 11.52
C TRP A 219 2.24 3.54 12.29
N VAL A 220 2.94 2.41 12.20
CA VAL A 220 2.57 1.18 12.92
C VAL A 220 2.80 1.34 14.43
N ASP A 221 3.89 1.99 14.85
CA ASP A 221 4.16 2.27 16.27
C ASP A 221 3.07 3.13 16.89
N ASP A 222 2.68 4.21 16.23
CA ASP A 222 1.62 5.11 16.70
C ASP A 222 0.29 4.38 16.86
N PHE A 223 -0.06 3.53 15.89
CA PHE A 223 -1.27 2.70 15.97
C PHE A 223 -1.20 1.72 17.16
N LEU A 224 -0.09 0.98 17.29
CA LEU A 224 0.08 0.00 18.38
C LEU A 224 0.12 0.68 19.76
N VAL A 225 0.66 1.89 19.88
CA VAL A 225 0.65 2.65 21.15
C VAL A 225 -0.77 2.98 21.60
N LYS A 226 -1.67 3.25 20.65
CA LYS A 226 -3.08 3.55 20.92
C LYS A 226 -3.89 2.29 21.24
N HIS A 227 -3.69 1.21 20.48
CA HIS A 227 -4.60 0.07 20.46
C HIS A 227 -4.06 -1.19 21.16
N CYS A 228 -2.73 -1.36 21.29
CA CYS A 228 -2.15 -2.54 21.92
C CYS A 228 -1.81 -2.27 23.39
N TYR A 229 -2.65 -2.77 24.30
CA TYR A 229 -2.35 -2.73 25.74
C TYR A 229 -0.96 -3.30 26.05
N GLY A 230 -0.17 -2.55 26.83
CA GLY A 230 1.19 -2.91 27.22
C GLY A 230 2.28 -2.60 26.20
N TYR A 231 1.95 -2.24 24.94
CA TYR A 231 2.95 -1.99 23.89
C TYR A 231 3.87 -0.80 24.15
N ARG A 232 3.32 0.30 24.67
CA ARG A 232 4.07 1.54 24.94
C ARG A 232 5.36 1.30 25.72
N MET A 233 5.36 0.31 26.62
CA MET A 233 6.46 -0.04 27.53
C MET A 233 7.02 -1.45 27.25
N SER A 234 6.77 -1.98 26.06
CA SER A 234 7.15 -3.35 25.72
C SER A 234 8.59 -3.49 25.26
N GLU A 235 9.17 -4.67 25.49
CA GLU A 235 10.49 -5.02 24.95
C GLU A 235 10.48 -5.06 23.40
N GLN A 236 9.34 -5.40 22.79
CA GLN A 236 9.14 -5.42 21.34
C GLN A 236 9.28 -4.01 20.73
N ARG A 237 8.71 -3.00 21.38
CA ARG A 237 8.84 -1.59 20.96
C ARG A 237 10.26 -1.09 21.11
N LEU A 238 10.94 -1.46 22.20
CA LEU A 238 12.35 -1.15 22.40
C LEU A 238 13.20 -1.78 21.29
N SER A 239 12.99 -3.06 21.00
CA SER A 239 13.71 -3.79 19.94
C SER A 239 13.54 -3.14 18.57
N LEU A 240 12.34 -2.68 18.21
CA LEU A 240 12.07 -1.96 16.96
C LEU A 240 12.95 -0.71 16.83
N TRP A 241 12.89 0.18 17.81
CA TRP A 241 13.56 1.47 17.73
C TRP A 241 15.08 1.35 17.89
N SER A 242 15.56 0.40 18.69
CA SER A 242 16.98 0.07 18.75
C SER A 242 17.50 -0.38 17.39
N ARG A 243 16.82 -1.32 16.71
CA ARG A 243 17.21 -1.77 15.37
C ARG A 243 17.27 -0.62 14.37
N ILE A 244 16.21 0.19 14.28
CA ILE A 244 16.14 1.31 13.32
C ILE A 244 17.26 2.34 13.56
N LEU A 245 17.54 2.67 14.82
CA LEU A 245 18.61 3.62 15.17
C LEU A 245 20.00 3.02 14.96
N ASP A 246 20.18 1.73 15.19
CA ASP A 246 21.47 1.05 15.05
C ASP A 246 21.86 0.79 13.59
N GLU A 247 20.90 0.66 12.69
CA GLU A 247 21.16 0.49 11.25
C GLU A 247 21.67 1.76 10.57
N ASP A 248 21.37 2.94 11.12
CA ASP A 248 21.71 4.24 10.52
C ASP A 248 22.13 5.26 11.60
N LYS A 249 23.20 4.93 12.31
CA LYS A 249 23.65 5.63 13.54
C LYS A 249 24.03 7.09 13.34
N GLU A 250 24.39 7.47 12.11
CA GLU A 250 24.84 8.82 11.74
C GLU A 250 23.68 9.70 11.24
N ASN A 251 22.48 9.15 11.07
CA ASN A 251 21.34 9.91 10.57
C ASN A 251 20.71 10.79 11.67
N GLU A 252 21.14 12.05 11.73
CA GLU A 252 20.69 13.01 12.73
C GLU A 252 19.17 13.19 12.75
N LEU A 253 18.51 13.20 11.59
CA LEU A 253 17.05 13.37 11.51
C LEU A 253 16.32 12.19 12.16
N LYS A 254 16.74 10.95 11.85
CA LYS A 254 16.19 9.74 12.50
C LYS A 254 16.44 9.77 14.00
N ARG A 255 17.66 10.12 14.43
CA ARG A 255 17.98 10.21 15.86
C ARG A 255 17.11 11.24 16.57
N LYS A 256 16.98 12.45 16.02
CA LYS A 256 16.14 13.51 16.58
C LYS A 256 14.69 13.05 16.82
N ASN A 257 14.13 12.26 15.90
CA ASN A 257 12.75 11.84 15.97
C ASN A 257 12.53 10.59 16.83
N TYR A 258 13.46 9.63 16.83
CA TYR A 258 13.21 8.30 17.40
C TYR A 258 14.07 7.95 18.62
N LEU A 259 15.20 8.65 18.85
CA LEU A 259 16.01 8.45 20.06
C LEU A 259 15.22 8.71 21.35
N PRO A 260 14.39 9.78 21.45
CA PRO A 260 13.59 10.00 22.66
C PRO A 260 12.61 8.86 22.96
N ILE A 261 12.11 8.17 21.92
CA ILE A 261 11.21 7.02 22.08
C ILE A 261 11.98 5.86 22.72
N ARG A 262 13.17 5.54 22.20
CA ARG A 262 14.03 4.49 22.76
C ARG A 262 14.39 4.78 24.21
N GLU A 263 14.88 5.98 24.49
CA GLU A 263 15.34 6.39 25.83
C GLU A 263 14.20 6.34 26.86
N ALA A 264 12.99 6.75 26.47
CA ALA A 264 11.82 6.68 27.34
C ALA A 264 11.47 5.23 27.74
N ILE A 265 11.69 4.25 26.86
CA ILE A 265 11.46 2.83 27.16
C ILE A 265 12.63 2.25 27.95
N GLU A 266 13.87 2.64 27.65
CA GLU A 266 15.08 2.22 28.36
C GLU A 266 15.06 2.65 29.83
N ALA A 267 14.51 3.83 30.13
CA ALA A 267 14.33 4.34 31.48
C ALA A 267 13.44 3.43 32.36
N ILE A 268 12.60 2.58 31.76
CA ILE A 268 11.80 1.59 32.47
C ILE A 268 12.71 0.41 32.82
N PRO A 269 12.78 -0.02 34.09
CA PRO A 269 13.59 -1.20 34.47
C PRO A 269 13.18 -2.44 33.68
N PRO A 270 14.11 -3.29 33.20
CA PRO A 270 13.78 -4.46 32.37
C PRO A 270 12.71 -5.37 32.98
N ARG A 271 12.76 -5.61 34.30
CA ARG A 271 11.76 -6.42 35.02
C ARG A 271 10.33 -5.87 35.00
N LYS A 272 10.16 -4.58 34.65
CA LYS A 272 8.88 -3.88 34.56
C LYS A 272 8.41 -3.69 33.12
N ARG A 273 9.21 -4.07 32.12
CA ARG A 273 8.82 -3.97 30.71
C ARG A 273 7.88 -5.13 30.36
N THR A 274 6.89 -4.84 29.52
CA THR A 274 5.94 -5.84 29.06
C THR A 274 6.60 -6.75 28.03
N ASP A 275 6.53 -8.07 28.24
CA ASP A 275 6.84 -9.02 27.18
C ASP A 275 5.57 -9.44 26.45
N LEU A 276 5.34 -8.86 25.28
CA LEU A 276 4.14 -9.12 24.49
C LEU A 276 4.10 -10.53 23.88
N ARG A 277 5.19 -11.30 23.94
CA ARG A 277 5.17 -12.73 23.54
C ARG A 277 4.22 -13.57 24.38
N LYS A 278 3.89 -13.12 25.59
CA LYS A 278 2.90 -13.81 26.43
C LYS A 278 1.48 -13.73 25.85
N ARG A 279 1.17 -12.65 25.13
CA ARG A 279 -0.11 -12.45 24.43
C ARG A 279 -0.04 -12.95 22.99
N PHE A 280 1.09 -12.69 22.33
CA PHE A 280 1.36 -13.07 20.95
C PHE A 280 2.51 -14.10 20.93
N PRO A 281 2.25 -15.38 21.24
CA PRO A 281 3.30 -16.41 21.36
C PRO A 281 4.05 -16.67 20.04
N ASP A 282 3.44 -16.29 18.92
CA ASP A 282 4.02 -16.37 17.58
C ASP A 282 4.95 -15.19 17.27
N LEU A 283 5.42 -14.39 18.23
CA LEU A 283 6.43 -13.38 17.90
C LEU A 283 7.85 -13.98 17.91
N PRO A 284 8.75 -13.46 17.06
CA PRO A 284 10.14 -13.90 17.06
C PRO A 284 10.82 -13.60 18.42
N PRO A 285 11.92 -14.31 18.74
CA PRO A 285 12.71 -14.03 19.92
C PRO A 285 13.32 -12.62 19.87
N LEU A 286 13.54 -12.03 21.04
CA LEU A 286 14.09 -10.69 21.17
C LEU A 286 15.62 -10.70 21.11
N PRO A 287 16.26 -9.58 20.71
CA PRO A 287 17.70 -9.41 20.82
C PRO A 287 18.14 -9.56 22.29
N GLY A 288 18.92 -10.62 22.58
CA GLY A 288 19.36 -10.95 23.94
C GLY A 288 18.94 -12.35 24.41
N ASP A 289 18.00 -13.00 23.74
CA ASP A 289 17.61 -14.38 24.01
C ASP A 289 18.61 -15.42 23.45
N ALA A 290 19.54 -15.00 22.59
CA ALA A 290 20.58 -15.87 22.04
C ALA A 290 21.68 -16.15 23.09
N PRO A 291 22.14 -17.40 23.24
CA PRO A 291 23.19 -17.73 24.20
C PRO A 291 24.48 -16.98 23.87
N ALA A 292 25.04 -16.30 24.88
CA ALA A 292 26.19 -15.42 24.76
C ALA A 292 27.39 -16.11 24.09
N ARG A 293 27.66 -15.77 22.81
CA ARG A 293 28.92 -16.07 22.15
C ARG A 293 29.69 -14.77 21.94
N SER A 294 30.70 -14.55 22.79
CA SER A 294 31.86 -13.64 22.68
C SER A 294 31.61 -12.19 22.15
N PRO A 295 31.84 -11.14 22.97
CA PRO A 295 31.36 -9.76 22.75
C PRO A 295 31.90 -9.04 21.50
N VAL A 296 33.04 -9.42 20.93
CA VAL A 296 33.68 -8.66 19.82
C VAL A 296 33.13 -9.04 18.43
N LYS A 297 32.49 -10.21 18.28
CA LYS A 297 31.84 -10.63 17.02
C LYS A 297 30.34 -10.31 16.98
N VAL A 298 29.78 -9.79 18.08
CA VAL A 298 28.34 -9.62 18.31
C VAL A 298 27.80 -8.39 17.59
N ALA A 299 28.50 -7.25 17.57
CA ALA A 299 27.92 -6.00 17.04
C ALA A 299 27.56 -6.04 15.54
N ILE A 300 28.33 -6.78 14.73
CA ILE A 300 28.11 -6.89 13.27
C ILE A 300 27.23 -8.11 12.95
N ALA A 301 27.31 -9.19 13.75
CA ALA A 301 26.49 -10.38 13.58
C ALA A 301 25.07 -10.25 14.14
N VAL A 302 24.81 -9.33 15.07
CA VAL A 302 23.47 -9.13 15.67
C VAL A 302 22.50 -8.54 14.65
N VAL A 303 22.90 -7.52 13.89
CA VAL A 303 21.99 -6.90 12.90
C VAL A 303 21.72 -7.84 11.72
N ALA A 304 22.76 -8.46 11.14
CA ALA A 304 22.59 -9.41 10.04
C ALA A 304 21.97 -10.76 10.48
N GLY A 305 22.28 -11.22 11.69
CA GLY A 305 21.78 -12.45 12.28
C GLY A 305 20.32 -12.35 12.73
N ILE A 306 19.87 -11.21 13.26
CA ILE A 306 18.46 -10.98 13.58
C ILE A 306 17.62 -11.00 12.29
N VAL A 307 18.06 -10.29 11.24
CA VAL A 307 17.34 -10.30 9.96
C VAL A 307 17.29 -11.73 9.39
N ALA A 308 18.37 -12.50 9.48
CA ALA A 308 18.38 -13.90 9.03
C ALA A 308 17.51 -14.84 9.87
N VAL A 309 17.51 -14.70 11.21
CA VAL A 309 16.67 -15.51 12.12
C VAL A 309 15.20 -15.18 11.94
N VAL A 310 14.88 -13.89 11.79
CA VAL A 310 13.51 -13.41 11.55
C VAL A 310 13.03 -13.81 10.15
N ALA A 311 13.89 -13.72 9.12
CA ALA A 311 13.57 -14.20 7.77
C ALA A 311 13.37 -15.72 7.73
N ALA A 312 14.24 -16.50 8.38
CA ALA A 312 14.10 -17.95 8.51
C ALA A 312 12.82 -18.33 9.29
N TRP A 313 12.48 -17.56 10.34
CA TRP A 313 11.26 -17.75 11.10
C TRP A 313 9.99 -17.43 10.28
N LEU A 314 10.00 -16.35 9.47
CA LEU A 314 8.92 -16.05 8.52
C LEU A 314 8.74 -17.15 7.48
N ILE A 315 9.84 -17.73 6.96
CA ILE A 315 9.82 -18.88 6.05
C ILE A 315 9.21 -20.10 6.75
N LEU A 316 9.62 -20.37 8.00
CA LEU A 316 9.08 -21.47 8.81
C LEU A 316 7.58 -21.29 9.07
N ARG A 317 7.13 -20.07 9.34
CA ARG A 317 5.71 -19.74 9.54
C ARG A 317 4.89 -19.93 8.27
N ARG A 318 5.42 -19.52 7.11
CA ARG A 318 4.79 -19.80 5.79
C ARG A 318 4.63 -21.30 5.57
N LYS A 319 5.63 -22.10 5.92
CA LYS A 319 5.58 -23.56 5.75
C LYS A 319 4.50 -24.20 6.63
N LYS A 320 4.42 -23.83 7.91
CA LYS A 320 3.37 -24.32 8.82
C LYS A 320 1.95 -23.93 8.38
N ALA A 321 1.78 -22.73 7.81
CA ALA A 321 0.49 -22.30 7.28
C ALA A 321 0.08 -23.09 6.02
N HIS A 322 1.04 -23.60 5.24
CA HIS A 322 0.78 -24.39 4.04
C HIS A 322 0.52 -25.87 4.33
N GLU A 323 0.97 -26.38 5.49
CA GLU A 323 0.72 -27.74 5.99
C GLU A 323 -0.64 -27.85 6.72
N ALA A 324 -1.29 -26.73 7.01
CA ALA A 324 -2.59 -26.66 7.72
C ALA A 324 -3.79 -26.36 6.79
N ALA A 325 -3.58 -26.30 5.47
CA ALA A 325 -4.59 -26.12 4.43
C ALA A 325 -4.63 -27.35 3.52
#